data_AF-A0A9D2HC18-F1
#
_entry.id   AF-A0A9D2HC18-F1
#
_cell.length_a   1.000
_cell.length_b   1.000
_cell.length_c   1.000
_cell.angle_alpha   90.00
_cell.angle_beta   90.00
_cell.angle_gamma   90.00
#
_symmetry.space_group_name_H-M   'P 1'
#
loop_
_entity.id
_entity.type
_entity.pdbx_description
1 polymer ?
#
loop_
_entity_poly.entity_id
_entity_poly.type
_entity_poly.pdbx_seq_one_letter_code
_entity_poly.pdbx_strand_id
1 'polypeptide(L)'
;MSSISEIIRAITDAIRTFRLTSVEKEALQESTRKQKLENDARQLSIINSQIKTLCHTLGLSSDDPGDVEKIQKLCLPVIRYINNNPVGQVGDYKYDLTQDLKLLEDFYLKDK
;
A
#
# COMPACT_ATOMS: atom_id res chain seq x y z
N MET A 1 -33.52 -39.40 23.76
CA MET A 1 -32.68 -38.19 23.60
C MET A 1 -33.21 -37.44 22.40
N SER A 2 -33.58 -36.16 22.56
CA SER A 2 -34.42 -35.43 21.60
C SER A 2 -33.60 -34.86 20.43
N SER A 3 -33.88 -35.33 19.22
CA SER A 3 -33.28 -34.89 17.94
C SER A 3 -33.37 -33.38 17.70
N ILE A 4 -34.36 -32.71 18.30
CA ILE A 4 -34.54 -31.25 18.21
C ILE A 4 -33.41 -30.50 18.92
N SER A 5 -32.92 -31.01 20.05
CA SER A 5 -31.84 -30.36 20.80
C SER A 5 -30.51 -30.41 20.05
N GLU A 6 -30.26 -31.49 19.30
CA GLU A 6 -29.08 -31.65 18.44
C GLU A 6 -29.15 -30.73 17.22
N ILE A 7 -30.33 -30.62 16.59
CA ILE A 7 -30.58 -29.69 15.49
C ILE A 7 -30.36 -28.23 15.93
N ILE A 8 -30.87 -27.84 17.11
CA ILE A 8 -30.69 -26.49 17.65
C ILE A 8 -29.21 -26.21 17.93
N ARG A 9 -28.47 -27.19 18.46
CA ARG A 9 -27.01 -27.07 18.66
C ARG A 9 -26.27 -26.87 17.35
N ALA A 10 -26.55 -27.71 16.35
CA ALA A 10 -25.91 -27.60 15.03
C ALA A 10 -26.16 -26.25 14.36
N ILE A 11 -27.40 -25.72 14.44
CA ILE A 11 -27.74 -24.38 13.93
C ILE A 11 -26.97 -23.30 14.69
N THR A 12 -26.89 -23.41 16.02
CA THR A 12 -26.19 -22.44 16.86
C THR A 12 -24.68 -22.41 16.55
N ASP A 13 -24.07 -23.57 16.36
CA ASP A 13 -22.65 -23.69 16.04
C ASP A 13 -22.35 -23.21 14.62
N ALA A 14 -23.25 -23.47 13.65
CA ALA A 14 -23.15 -22.92 12.30
C ALA A 14 -23.23 -21.38 12.29
N ILE A 15 -24.17 -20.80 13.05
CA ILE A 15 -24.29 -19.33 13.18
C ILE A 15 -23.04 -18.72 13.83
N ARG A 16 -22.52 -19.36 14.90
CA ARG A 16 -21.27 -18.90 15.54
C ARG A 16 -20.08 -18.97 14.59
N THR A 17 -19.94 -20.08 13.88
CA THR A 17 -18.85 -20.27 12.91
C THR A 17 -18.94 -19.25 11.78
N PHE A 18 -20.13 -19.05 11.19
CA PHE A 18 -20.34 -18.06 10.15
C PHE A 18 -20.03 -16.63 10.62
N ARG A 19 -20.46 -16.28 11.84
CA ARG A 19 -20.14 -14.98 12.45
C ARG A 19 -18.65 -14.81 12.71
N LEU A 20 -17.96 -15.83 13.23
CA LEU A 20 -16.51 -15.81 13.42
C LEU A 20 -15.77 -15.61 12.08
N THR A 21 -16.13 -16.36 11.05
CA THR A 21 -15.52 -16.21 9.71
C THR A 21 -15.76 -14.83 9.09
N SER A 22 -16.91 -14.21 9.38
CA SER A 22 -17.23 -12.85 8.90
C SER A 22 -16.38 -11.81 9.61
N VAL A 23 -16.23 -11.91 10.94
CA VAL A 23 -15.37 -11.03 11.74
C VAL A 23 -13.89 -11.20 11.36
N GLU A 24 -13.42 -12.42 11.13
CA GLU A 24 -12.05 -12.68 10.67
C GLU A 24 -11.79 -12.07 9.28
N LYS A 25 -12.77 -12.15 8.37
CA LYS A 25 -12.68 -11.52 7.05
C LYS A 25 -12.64 -10.00 7.15
N GLU A 26 -13.47 -9.39 7.99
CA GLU A 26 -13.47 -7.95 8.24
C GLU A 26 -12.14 -7.49 8.86
N ALA A 27 -11.62 -8.22 9.85
CA ALA A 27 -10.34 -7.94 10.47
C ALA A 27 -9.18 -8.02 9.46
N LEU A 28 -9.20 -9.02 8.57
CA LEU A 28 -8.21 -9.16 7.50
C LEU A 28 -8.29 -8.01 6.48
N GLN A 29 -9.50 -7.59 6.10
CA GLN A 29 -9.72 -6.45 5.21
C GLN A 29 -9.22 -5.14 5.85
N GLU A 30 -9.53 -4.91 7.12
CA GLU A 30 -9.09 -3.71 7.82
C GLU A 30 -7.57 -3.69 8.02
N SER A 31 -6.96 -4.83 8.34
CA SER A 31 -5.50 -4.98 8.39
C SER A 31 -4.84 -4.65 7.04
N THR A 32 -5.38 -5.20 5.95
CA THR A 32 -4.90 -4.93 4.59
C THR A 32 -5.06 -3.46 4.21
N ARG A 33 -6.20 -2.85 4.57
CA ARG A 33 -6.47 -1.43 4.33
C ARG A 33 -5.49 -0.55 5.11
N LYS A 34 -5.23 -0.87 6.38
CA LYS A 34 -4.27 -0.15 7.22
C LYS A 34 -2.86 -0.21 6.64
N GLN A 35 -2.39 -1.39 6.26
CA GLN A 35 -1.09 -1.55 5.61
C GLN A 35 -0.98 -0.75 4.32
N LYS A 36 -2.04 -0.74 3.50
CA LYS A 36 -2.09 0.07 2.28
C LYS A 36 -1.97 1.56 2.59
N LEU A 37 -2.73 2.07 3.58
CA LEU A 37 -2.67 3.48 3.98
C LEU A 37 -1.29 3.86 4.55
N GLU A 38 -0.67 2.98 5.33
CA GLU A 38 0.69 3.21 5.84
C GLU A 38 1.72 3.27 4.71
N ASN A 39 1.62 2.37 3.73
CA ASN A 39 2.49 2.40 2.55
C ASN A 39 2.29 3.67 1.72
N ASP A 40 1.04 4.09 1.52
CA ASP A 40 0.70 5.32 0.81
C ASP A 40 1.25 6.55 1.54
N ALA A 41 1.14 6.59 2.87
CA ALA A 41 1.70 7.66 3.68
C ALA A 41 3.23 7.72 3.58
N ARG A 42 3.92 6.58 3.59
CA ARG A 42 5.39 6.53 3.39
C ARG A 42 5.78 7.03 2.00
N GLN A 43 5.08 6.59 0.96
CA GLN A 43 5.34 7.03 -0.42
C GLN A 43 5.09 8.53 -0.58
N LEU A 44 4.01 9.05 0.01
CA LEU A 44 3.73 10.49 0.03
C LEU A 44 4.79 11.26 0.82
N SER A 45 5.33 10.71 1.90
CA SER A 45 6.43 11.35 2.63
C SER A 45 7.69 11.49 1.76
N ILE A 46 8.03 10.46 0.96
CA ILE A 46 9.13 10.53 -0.01
C ILE A 46 8.86 11.61 -1.06
N ILE A 47 7.66 11.62 -1.66
CA ILE A 47 7.26 12.65 -2.64
C ILE A 47 7.36 14.04 -2.02
N ASN A 48 6.85 14.21 -0.81
CA ASN A 48 6.85 15.49 -0.10
C ASN A 48 8.26 15.98 0.23
N SER A 49 9.21 15.08 0.47
CA SER A 49 10.63 15.45 0.67
C SER A 49 11.25 16.09 -0.58
N GLN A 50 10.74 15.75 -1.76
CA GLN A 50 11.23 16.24 -3.06
C GLN A 50 10.27 17.24 -3.73
N ILE A 51 9.18 17.63 -3.04
CA ILE A 51 8.09 18.38 -3.67
C ILE A 51 8.55 19.70 -4.29
N LYS A 52 9.45 20.43 -3.61
CA LYS A 52 9.97 21.70 -4.11
C LYS A 52 10.74 21.53 -5.42
N THR A 53 11.56 20.49 -5.51
CA THR A 53 12.30 20.14 -6.73
C THR A 53 11.34 19.75 -7.85
N LEU A 54 10.33 18.95 -7.55
CA LEU A 54 9.31 18.54 -8.52
C LEU A 54 8.48 19.75 -9.01
N CYS A 55 8.02 20.62 -8.11
CA CYS A 55 7.34 21.86 -8.43
C CYS A 55 8.18 22.72 -9.37
N HIS A 56 9.44 22.96 -9.01
CA HIS A 56 10.36 23.78 -9.80
C HIS A 56 10.56 23.20 -11.21
N THR A 57 10.79 21.88 -11.31
CA THR A 57 11.02 21.19 -12.59
C THR A 57 9.79 21.24 -13.50
N LEU A 58 8.60 21.21 -12.92
CA LEU A 58 7.33 21.21 -13.65
C LEU A 58 6.76 22.63 -13.88
N GLY A 59 7.45 23.67 -13.41
CA GLY A 59 6.96 25.05 -13.50
C GLY A 59 5.73 25.32 -12.64
N LEU A 60 5.55 24.57 -11.55
CA LEU A 60 4.45 24.68 -10.59
C LEU A 60 4.91 25.38 -9.30
N SER A 61 3.95 25.91 -8.53
CA SER A 61 4.26 26.54 -7.24
C SER A 61 4.24 25.52 -6.11
N SER A 62 5.28 25.47 -5.26
CA SER A 62 5.27 24.65 -4.04
C SER A 62 4.48 25.26 -2.90
N ASP A 63 4.11 26.55 -3.02
CA ASP A 63 3.33 27.28 -2.03
C ASP A 63 1.82 27.25 -2.35
N ASP A 64 1.45 26.76 -3.54
CA ASP A 64 0.05 26.48 -3.89
C ASP A 64 -0.33 25.03 -3.52
N PRO A 65 -1.26 24.83 -2.58
CA PRO A 65 -1.73 23.49 -2.22
C PRO A 65 -2.32 22.72 -3.41
N GLY A 66 -2.95 23.42 -4.37
CA GLY A 66 -3.53 22.78 -5.55
C GLY A 66 -2.49 22.15 -6.45
N ASP A 67 -1.39 22.85 -6.71
CA ASP A 67 -0.25 22.35 -7.46
C ASP A 67 0.50 21.22 -6.75
N VAL A 68 0.67 21.31 -5.43
CA VAL A 68 1.24 20.22 -4.62
C VAL A 68 0.38 18.96 -4.72
N GLU A 69 -0.94 19.09 -4.64
CA GLU A 69 -1.86 17.96 -4.76
C GLU A 69 -1.79 17.30 -6.16
N LYS A 70 -1.67 18.10 -7.24
CA LYS A 70 -1.48 17.57 -8.60
C LYS A 70 -0.23 16.72 -8.69
N ILE A 71 0.90 17.19 -8.13
CA ILE A 71 2.16 16.43 -8.12
C ILE A 71 2.02 15.15 -7.32
N GLN A 72 1.43 15.20 -6.13
CA GLN A 72 1.20 14.01 -5.31
C GLN A 72 0.34 12.97 -6.06
N LYS A 73 -0.74 13.41 -6.72
CA LYS A 73 -1.62 12.55 -7.53
C LYS A 73 -0.91 11.94 -8.74
N LEU A 74 0.05 12.66 -9.34
CA LEU A 74 0.84 12.15 -10.46
C LEU A 74 1.94 11.18 -10.01
N CYS A 75 2.67 11.51 -8.95
CA CYS A 75 3.85 10.77 -8.53
C CYS A 75 3.50 9.46 -7.79
N LEU A 76 2.39 9.43 -7.04
CA LEU A 76 2.04 8.24 -6.24
C LEU A 76 1.81 6.98 -7.10
N PRO A 77 1.04 7.03 -8.21
CA PRO A 77 0.93 5.89 -9.13
C PRO A 77 2.25 5.50 -9.79
N VAL A 78 3.08 6.48 -10.15
CA VAL A 78 4.38 6.25 -10.80
C VAL A 78 5.34 5.51 -9.86
N ILE A 79 5.45 5.95 -8.61
CA ILE A 79 6.29 5.27 -7.60
C ILE A 79 5.80 3.84 -7.36
N ARG A 80 4.48 3.63 -7.28
CA ARG A 80 3.92 2.27 -7.15
C ARG A 80 4.26 1.39 -8.35
N TYR A 81 4.19 1.94 -9.57
CA TYR A 81 4.56 1.21 -10.77
C TYR A 81 6.03 0.80 -10.74
N ILE A 82 6.92 1.75 -10.44
CA ILE A 82 8.36 1.53 -10.36
C ILE A 82 8.72 0.49 -9.28
N ASN A 83 8.14 0.59 -8.08
CA ASN A 83 8.38 -0.36 -7.00
C ASN A 83 7.99 -1.80 -7.35
N ASN A 84 6.93 -1.97 -8.15
CA ASN A 84 6.48 -3.30 -8.59
C ASN A 84 7.21 -3.79 -9.85
N ASN A 85 7.88 -2.89 -10.56
CA ASN A 85 8.55 -3.18 -11.83
C ASN A 85 9.93 -2.51 -11.80
N PRO A 86 10.91 -3.07 -11.07
CA PRO A 86 12.21 -2.42 -10.87
C PRO A 86 13.02 -2.27 -12.16
N VAL A 87 12.70 -3.05 -13.20
CA VAL A 87 13.22 -2.89 -14.54
C VAL A 87 12.06 -2.57 -15.46
N GLY A 88 12.15 -1.45 -16.18
CA GLY A 88 11.04 -1.01 -17.02
C GLY A 88 11.33 0.22 -17.84
N GLN A 89 10.26 0.83 -18.33
CA GLN A 89 10.29 2.02 -19.16
C GLN A 89 9.14 2.97 -18.78
N VAL A 90 9.43 4.27 -18.72
CA VAL A 90 8.44 5.36 -18.60
C VAL A 90 8.66 6.31 -19.78
N GLY A 91 7.69 6.38 -20.69
CA GLY A 91 7.86 7.11 -21.95
C GLY A 91 9.05 6.55 -22.73
N ASP A 92 10.04 7.38 -23.04
CA ASP A 92 11.27 6.97 -23.72
C ASP A 92 12.40 6.59 -22.75
N TYR A 93 12.21 6.76 -21.44
CA TYR A 93 13.24 6.52 -20.44
C TYR A 93 13.18 5.07 -19.93
N LYS A 94 14.26 4.32 -20.17
CA LYS A 94 14.45 2.97 -19.61
C LYS A 94 15.18 3.06 -18.27
N TYR A 95 14.72 2.28 -17.30
CA TYR A 95 15.29 2.24 -15.96
C TYR A 95 15.51 0.79 -15.51
N ASP A 96 16.56 0.59 -14.72
CA ASP A 96 16.86 -0.65 -14.01
C ASP A 96 17.34 -0.28 -12.60
N LEU A 97 16.46 -0.47 -11.62
CA LEU A 97 16.67 -0.19 -10.20
C LEU A 97 17.05 -1.44 -9.42
N THR A 98 17.36 -2.55 -10.10
CA THR A 98 17.68 -3.83 -9.45
C THR A 98 18.92 -3.70 -8.56
N GLN A 99 19.90 -2.89 -8.96
CA GLN A 99 21.10 -2.65 -8.16
C GLN A 99 20.81 -1.82 -6.92
N ASP A 100 19.97 -0.79 -7.03
CA ASP A 100 19.58 0.07 -5.91
C ASP A 100 18.75 -0.71 -4.87
N LEU A 101 17.91 -1.63 -5.32
CA LEU A 101 17.17 -2.54 -4.43
C LEU A 101 18.11 -3.49 -3.68
N LYS A 102 19.09 -4.09 -4.36
CA LYS A 102 20.08 -4.98 -3.73
C LYS A 102 20.89 -4.26 -2.66
N LEU A 103 21.33 -3.03 -2.92
CA LEU A 103 22.05 -2.21 -1.94
C LEU A 103 21.22 -1.98 -0.67
N LEU A 104 19.91 -1.79 -0.82
CA LEU A 104 19.01 -1.64 0.32
C LEU A 104 18.86 -2.93 1.12
N GLU A 105 18.67 -4.07 0.43
CA GLU A 105 18.57 -5.38 1.06
C GLU A 105 19.85 -5.74 1.81
N ASP A 106 21.02 -5.52 1.20
CA ASP A 106 22.32 -5.78 1.82
C ASP A 106 22.57 -4.91 3.05
N PHE A 107 22.08 -3.67 3.06
CA PHE A 107 22.20 -2.77 4.21
C PHE A 107 21.31 -3.22 5.38
N TYR A 108 20.05 -3.58 5.10
CA TYR A 108 19.11 -4.05 6.12
C TYR A 108 19.42 -5.46 6.65
N LEU A 109 20.09 -6.30 5.85
CA LEU A 109 20.46 -7.67 6.23
C LEU A 109 21.82 -7.74 6.93
N LYS A 110 22.69 -6.73 6.79
CA LYS A 110 23.96 -6.65 7.54
C LYS A 110 23.79 -6.20 8.99
N ASP A 111 22.69 -5.50 9.31
CA ASP A 111 22.37 -5.02 10.66
C ASP A 111 21.55 -6.04 11.48
N LYS A 112 21.53 -7.32 11.07
CA LYS A 112 20.99 -8.46 11.84
C LYS A 112 22.07 -9.47 12.15
#